data_AF-A0A7V8XFB9-F1
#
_entry.id   AF-A0A7V8XFB9-F1
#
_cell.length_a   1.000
_cell.length_b   1.000
_cell.length_c   1.000
_cell.angle_alpha   90.00
_cell.angle_beta   90.00
_cell.angle_gamma   90.00
#
_symmetry.space_group_name_H-M   'P 1'
#
loop_
_entity.id
_entity.type
_entity.pdbx_description
1 polymer ?
#
loop_
_entity_poly.entity_id
_entity_poly.type
_entity_poly.pdbx_seq_one_letter_code
_entity_poly.pdbx_strand_id
1 'polypeptide(L)'
;MKEAVDLTPHFDGRLDVRDTLRAALRPGRAPRAITFELGVAERFARRLVAMDLPTALAKVKLLNAIRSAPAEDTAPAKTGNRAA
;
A
#
# COMPACT_ATOMS: atom_id res chain seq x y z
N MET A 1 16.07 14.13 -25.48
CA MET A 1 15.99 14.03 -24.02
C MET A 1 14.60 13.51 -23.69
N LYS A 2 14.49 12.36 -23.00
CA LYS A 2 13.20 11.74 -22.66
C LYS A 2 12.46 12.66 -21.70
N GLU A 3 11.32 13.20 -22.11
CA GLU A 3 10.32 13.77 -21.21
C GLU A 3 9.95 12.68 -20.21
N ALA A 4 10.51 12.77 -19.00
CA ALA A 4 10.01 12.01 -17.88
C ALA A 4 8.62 12.57 -17.60
N VAL A 5 7.60 11.95 -18.19
CA VAL A 5 6.21 12.31 -17.94
C VAL A 5 6.04 12.29 -16.43
N ASP A 6 5.69 13.44 -15.84
CA ASP A 6 5.34 13.61 -14.42
C ASP A 6 4.00 12.89 -14.14
N LEU A 7 3.97 11.57 -14.39
CA LEU A 7 2.87 10.66 -14.08
C LEU A 7 2.70 10.46 -12.59
N THR A 8 3.67 10.90 -11.77
CA THR A 8 3.59 10.74 -10.32
C THR A 8 2.92 11.97 -9.74
N PRO A 9 1.66 11.87 -9.26
CA PRO A 9 0.94 13.03 -8.72
C PRO A 9 1.72 13.70 -7.59
N HIS A 10 1.63 15.04 -7.52
CA HIS A 10 2.20 15.82 -6.43
C HIS A 10 1.25 15.76 -5.22
N PHE A 11 1.61 14.96 -4.23
CA PHE A 11 0.91 14.88 -2.96
C PHE A 11 1.92 14.93 -1.81
N ASP A 12 1.48 15.43 -0.65
CA ASP A 12 2.30 15.52 0.55
C ASP A 12 2.75 14.11 1.01
N GLY A 13 4.04 13.93 1.27
CA GLY A 13 4.63 12.63 1.61
C GLY A 13 5.13 11.80 0.42
N ARG A 14 5.10 12.33 -0.83
CA ARG A 14 5.64 11.64 -2.02
C ARG A 14 7.12 11.23 -1.86
N LEU A 15 7.95 12.08 -1.28
CA LEU A 15 9.37 11.79 -1.07
C LEU A 15 9.57 10.61 -0.10
N ASP A 16 8.80 10.59 0.99
CA ASP A 16 8.86 9.52 1.99
C ASP A 16 8.45 8.16 1.41
N VAL A 17 7.39 8.15 0.59
CA VAL A 17 6.96 6.94 -0.14
C VAL A 17 8.06 6.45 -1.07
N ARG A 18 8.66 7.36 -1.84
CA ARG A 18 9.75 7.02 -2.78
C ARG A 18 10.96 6.45 -2.04
N ASP A 19 11.36 7.10 -0.96
CA ASP A 19 12.56 6.72 -0.21
C ASP A 19 12.35 5.41 0.54
N THR A 20 11.13 5.17 1.06
CA THR A 20 10.72 3.88 1.63
C THR A 20 10.79 2.75 0.61
N LEU A 21 10.23 2.96 -0.59
CA LEU A 21 10.27 1.98 -1.68
C LEU A 21 11.72 1.70 -2.12
N ARG A 22 12.53 2.74 -2.28
CA ARG A 22 13.95 2.61 -2.65
C ARG A 22 14.73 1.84 -1.57
N ALA A 23 14.44 2.07 -0.29
CA ALA A 23 15.07 1.35 0.81
C ALA A 23 14.64 -0.13 0.84
N ALA A 24 13.36 -0.43 0.58
CA ALA A 24 12.84 -1.80 0.54
C ALA A 24 13.41 -2.62 -0.62
N LEU A 25 13.72 -1.98 -1.75
CA LEU A 25 14.27 -2.62 -2.96
C LEU A 25 15.81 -2.59 -3.03
N ARG A 26 16.49 -2.18 -1.95
CA ARG A 26 17.94 -2.01 -1.97
C ARG A 26 18.67 -3.36 -2.18
N PRO A 27 19.55 -3.48 -3.19
CA PRO A 27 20.31 -4.71 -3.42
C PRO A 27 21.18 -5.09 -2.21
N GLY A 28 21.31 -6.39 -1.93
CA GLY A 28 22.15 -6.90 -0.84
C GLY A 28 21.52 -6.83 0.55
N ARG A 29 20.25 -6.43 0.67
CA ARG A 29 19.49 -6.47 1.92
C ARG A 29 18.20 -7.26 1.72
N ALA A 30 17.77 -8.01 2.73
CA ALA A 30 16.43 -8.58 2.75
C ALA A 30 15.40 -7.45 2.60
N PRO A 31 14.42 -7.57 1.67
CA PRO A 31 13.41 -6.54 1.48
C PRO A 31 12.69 -6.26 2.79
N ARG A 32 12.64 -4.99 3.20
CA ARG A 32 11.83 -4.59 4.36
C ARG A 32 10.36 -4.78 3.99
N ALA A 33 9.61 -5.47 4.85
CA ALA A 33 8.18 -5.64 4.65
C ALA A 33 7.50 -4.26 4.60
N ILE A 34 6.70 -4.03 3.55
CA ILE A 34 5.84 -2.85 3.46
C ILE A 34 4.48 -3.25 4.03
N THR A 35 4.10 -2.60 5.13
CA THR A 35 2.83 -2.84 5.82
C THR A 35 1.80 -1.83 5.36
N PHE A 36 0.58 -2.30 5.09
CA PHE A 36 -0.56 -1.45 4.77
C PHE A 36 -1.68 -1.70 5.78
N GLU A 37 -2.42 -0.65 6.12
CA GLU A 37 -3.76 -0.82 6.69
C GLU A 37 -4.65 -1.53 5.67
N LEU A 38 -5.55 -2.39 6.14
CA LEU A 38 -6.39 -3.22 5.26
C LEU A 38 -7.18 -2.36 4.25
N GLY A 39 -7.83 -1.28 4.72
CA GLY A 39 -8.58 -0.37 3.84
C GLY A 39 -7.71 0.33 2.80
N VAL A 40 -6.44 0.62 3.12
CA VAL A 40 -5.47 1.18 2.16
C VAL A 40 -5.05 0.11 1.15
N ALA A 41 -4.76 -1.10 1.61
CA ALA A 41 -4.38 -2.24 0.77
C ALA A 41 -5.46 -2.54 -0.28
N GLU A 42 -6.73 -2.56 0.14
CA GLU A 42 -7.87 -2.73 -0.76
C GLU A 42 -7.99 -1.61 -1.81
N ARG A 43 -7.92 -0.35 -1.37
CA ARG A 43 -7.98 0.81 -2.27
C ARG A 43 -6.82 0.78 -3.27
N PHE A 44 -5.64 0.34 -2.83
CA PHE A 44 -4.47 0.20 -3.66
C PHE A 44 -4.65 -0.95 -4.67
N ALA A 45 -5.11 -2.13 -4.24
CA ALA A 45 -5.37 -3.26 -5.13
C ALA A 45 -6.40 -2.94 -6.22
N ARG A 46 -7.43 -2.15 -5.90
CA ARG A 46 -8.43 -1.66 -6.88
C ARG A 46 -7.83 -0.71 -7.91
N ARG A 47 -6.89 0.14 -7.51
CA ARG A 47 -6.27 1.17 -8.38
C ARG A 47 -4.98 0.70 -9.07
N LEU A 48 -4.37 -0.40 -8.63
CA LEU A 48 -3.14 -0.92 -9.20
C LEU A 48 -3.41 -1.51 -10.59
N VAL A 49 -2.94 -0.82 -11.63
CA VAL A 49 -2.96 -1.29 -13.01
C VAL A 49 -1.72 -2.14 -13.26
N ALA A 50 -1.90 -3.40 -13.64
CA ALA A 50 -0.80 -4.27 -14.02
C ALA A 50 -0.36 -3.92 -15.44
N MET A 51 0.85 -3.39 -15.59
CA MET A 51 1.39 -3.00 -16.89
C MET A 51 2.43 -3.99 -17.42
N ASP A 52 2.94 -4.85 -16.54
CA ASP A 52 3.94 -5.86 -16.82
C ASP A 52 3.76 -7.08 -15.90
N LEU A 53 4.52 -8.16 -16.16
CA LEU A 53 4.46 -9.37 -15.35
C LEU A 53 4.83 -9.12 -13.87
N PRO A 54 5.88 -8.35 -13.53
CA PRO A 54 6.17 -8.01 -12.13
C PRO A 54 5.02 -7.33 -11.40
N THR A 55 4.37 -6.33 -12.01
CA THR A 55 3.24 -5.61 -11.41
C THR A 55 1.99 -6.48 -11.31
N ALA A 56 1.77 -7.39 -12.26
CA ALA A 56 0.72 -8.41 -12.17
C ALA A 56 0.94 -9.35 -10.98
N LEU A 57 2.16 -9.87 -10.80
CA LEU A 57 2.51 -10.74 -9.67
C LEU A 57 2.40 -10.00 -8.33
N ALA A 58 2.82 -8.75 -8.26
CA ALA A 58 2.67 -7.91 -7.08
C ALA A 58 1.18 -7.73 -6.72
N LYS A 59 0.32 -7.46 -7.72
CA LYS A 59 -1.13 -7.34 -7.53
C LYS A 59 -1.75 -8.64 -7.01
N VAL A 60 -1.38 -9.78 -7.57
CA VAL A 60 -1.87 -11.10 -7.12
C VAL A 60 -1.46 -11.38 -5.67
N LYS A 61 -0.20 -11.12 -5.31
CA LYS A 61 0.28 -11.30 -3.92
C LYS A 61 -0.48 -10.42 -2.94
N LEU A 62 -0.74 -9.16 -3.31
CA LEU A 62 -1.51 -8.24 -2.49
C LEU A 62 -2.97 -8.73 -2.30
N LEU A 63 -3.63 -9.18 -3.38
CA LEU A 63 -4.99 -9.71 -3.30
C LEU A 63 -5.07 -10.97 -2.44
N ASN A 64 -4.06 -11.84 -2.51
CA ASN A 64 -3.96 -13.01 -1.62
C ASN A 64 -3.84 -12.57 -0.16
N ALA A 65 -2.95 -11.61 0.13
CA ALA A 65 -2.76 -11.10 1.48
C ALA A 65 -4.04 -10.45 2.03
N ILE A 66 -4.80 -9.71 1.22
CA ILE A 66 -6.09 -9.12 1.61
C ILE A 66 -7.12 -10.22 1.92
N ARG A 67 -7.22 -11.26 1.07
CA ARG A 67 -8.16 -12.37 1.30
C ARG A 67 -7.84 -13.20 2.53
N SER A 68 -6.56 -13.30 2.87
CA SER A 68 -6.08 -14.00 4.07
C SER A 68 -6.02 -13.12 5.30
N ALA A 69 -6.31 -11.82 5.19
CA ALA A 69 -6.40 -10.95 6.33
C ALA A 69 -7.59 -11.39 7.21
N PRO A 70 -7.40 -11.49 8.54
CA PRO A 70 -8.53 -11.73 9.42
C PRO A 70 -9.55 -10.61 9.19
N ALA A 71 -10.84 -10.95 9.14
CA ALA A 71 -11.89 -9.95 9.20
C ALA A 71 -11.71 -9.23 10.54
N GLU A 72 -11.10 -8.05 10.49
CA GLU A 72 -11.08 -7.17 11.64
C GLU A 72 -12.55 -6.78 11.85
N ASP A 73 -13.16 -7.43 12.85
CA ASP A 73 -14.50 -7.15 13.31
C ASP A 73 -14.71 -5.64 13.28
N THR A 74 -15.76 -5.23 12.58
CA THR A 74 -16.47 -3.98 12.88
C THR A 74 -16.86 -3.97 14.35
N ALA A 75 -15.92 -3.68 15.23
CA ALA A 75 -16.23 -3.22 16.57
C ALA A 75 -16.82 -1.81 16.38
N PRO A 76 -18.11 -1.60 16.67
CA PRO A 76 -18.63 -0.25 16.68
C PRO A 76 -17.78 0.50 17.71
N ALA A 77 -17.32 1.70 17.33
CA ALA A 77 -16.83 2.66 18.31
C ALA A 77 -17.91 2.77 19.40
N LYS A 78 -17.69 2.09 20.54
CA LYS A 78 -18.37 2.43 21.77
C LYS A 78 -17.81 3.78 22.16
N THR A 79 -18.34 4.83 21.54
CA THR A 79 -18.39 6.16 22.14
C THR A 79 -19.28 6.01 23.36
N GLY A 80 -18.65 5.54 24.43
CA GLY A 80 -19.23 5.49 25.75
C GLY A 80 -19.57 6.90 26.16
N ASN A 81 -20.86 7.18 26.20
CA ASN A 81 -21.43 8.28 26.97
C ASN A 81 -20.98 8.12 28.44
N ARG A 82 -20.17 9.06 28.93
CA ARG A 82 -19.85 9.38 30.34
C ARG A 82 -19.01 10.67 30.27
N ALA A 83 -19.22 11.73 31.04
CA ALA A 83 -19.99 11.96 32.26
C ALA A 83 -20.32 13.47 32.30
N ALA A 84 -21.51 13.83 32.80
CA ALA A 84 -21.74 14.49 34.10
C ALA A 84 -21.65 16.03 34.03
#